data_AF-A0A382KWL6-F1
#
_entry.id   AF-A0A382KWL6-F1
#
_cell.length_a   1.000
_cell.length_b   1.000
_cell.length_c   1.000
_cell.angle_alpha   90.00
_cell.angle_beta   90.00
_cell.angle_gamma   90.00
#
_symmetry.space_group_name_H-M   'P 1'
#
loop_
_entity.id
_entity.type
_entity.pdbx_description
1 polymer ?
#
loop_
_entity_poly.entity_id
_entity_poly.type
_entity_poly.pdbx_seq_one_letter_code
_entity_poly.pdbx_strand_id
1 'polypeptide(L)'
;MVAAAERGAQRLVAGGRLYAASVRPDFVSEAYIRSGGLMMLQACDDGQKVCGSDVVIVGWSGDSRGASLDLVKRLRGTHALVIGIGPPREELSSLVDACIGNDVQVPASLTGVFGVSYPVVSVHNLVLLWAFTGEMIAALTRLGQMPAVYQSVLVPGARARNDGLVTRRFHERHAVPPIEADELGTTYLSEIAGCLRTVRDRQIEIVEQIADTCAEVIHRGNRIQAFLISHFPCHQAGAPGDPGFMHRLAIVHGETPDLAELEKALQPGDLFLFLGYYR
;
A
#
# COMPACT_ATOMS: atom_id res chain seq x y z
N MET A 1 -5.25 -14.63 -7.33
CA MET A 1 -5.99 -13.67 -6.46
C MET A 1 -7.44 -14.10 -6.23
N VAL A 2 -8.22 -14.38 -7.29
CA VAL A 2 -9.65 -14.75 -7.25
C VAL A 2 -10.02 -15.74 -6.13
N ALA A 3 -9.44 -16.94 -6.10
CA ALA A 3 -9.84 -17.96 -5.11
C ALA A 3 -9.61 -17.51 -3.65
N ALA A 4 -8.56 -16.73 -3.39
CA ALA A 4 -8.32 -16.15 -2.07
C ALA A 4 -9.37 -15.09 -1.72
N ALA A 5 -9.76 -14.28 -2.73
CA ALA A 5 -10.78 -13.26 -2.57
C ALA A 5 -12.16 -13.88 -2.29
N GLU A 6 -12.50 -14.98 -2.94
CA GLU A 6 -13.76 -15.71 -2.72
C GLU A 6 -13.85 -16.32 -1.32
N ARG A 7 -12.76 -16.96 -0.86
CA ARG A 7 -12.66 -17.46 0.52
C ARG A 7 -12.78 -16.32 1.54
N GLY A 8 -12.14 -15.19 1.26
CA GLY A 8 -12.24 -13.98 2.08
C GLY A 8 -13.66 -13.44 2.14
N ALA A 9 -14.29 -13.22 0.98
CA ALA A 9 -15.65 -12.71 0.86
C ALA A 9 -16.65 -13.57 1.61
N GLN A 10 -16.58 -14.91 1.49
CA GLN A 10 -17.44 -15.83 2.23
C GLN A 10 -17.33 -15.62 3.76
N ARG A 11 -16.12 -15.50 4.29
CA ARG A 11 -15.89 -15.23 5.73
C ARG A 11 -16.44 -13.88 6.16
N LEU A 12 -16.28 -12.85 5.32
CA LEU A 12 -16.80 -11.52 5.61
C LEU A 12 -18.34 -11.52 5.64
N VAL A 13 -19.00 -12.16 4.66
CA VAL A 13 -20.47 -12.30 4.66
C VAL A 13 -20.96 -13.08 5.88
N ALA A 14 -20.21 -14.09 6.33
CA ALA A 14 -20.50 -14.86 7.55
C ALA A 14 -20.24 -14.10 8.86
N GLY A 15 -19.80 -12.85 8.82
CA GLY A 15 -19.60 -12.01 10.02
C GLY A 15 -18.15 -11.78 10.44
N GLY A 16 -17.19 -12.40 9.75
CA GLY A 16 -15.76 -12.20 10.01
C GLY A 16 -15.29 -10.77 9.75
N ARG A 17 -14.18 -10.38 10.38
CA ARG A 17 -13.54 -9.06 10.21
C ARG A 17 -12.41 -9.12 9.18
N LEU A 18 -12.07 -7.96 8.62
CA LEU A 18 -10.99 -7.80 7.65
C LEU A 18 -9.87 -6.97 8.27
N TYR A 19 -8.66 -7.53 8.25
CA TYR A 19 -7.48 -6.91 8.83
C TYR A 19 -6.35 -6.78 7.81
N ALA A 20 -5.54 -5.72 7.93
CA ALA A 20 -4.26 -5.60 7.24
C ALA A 20 -3.12 -5.62 8.27
N ALA A 21 -2.10 -6.44 8.03
CA ALA A 21 -0.95 -6.60 8.91
C ALA A 21 0.36 -6.51 8.12
N SER A 22 1.39 -5.92 8.71
CA SER A 22 2.76 -5.94 8.19
C SER A 22 3.70 -5.48 9.30
N VAL A 23 4.94 -5.95 9.26
CA VAL A 23 6.02 -5.39 10.10
C VAL A 23 6.34 -3.96 9.67
N ARG A 24 6.24 -3.67 8.37
CA ARG A 24 6.46 -2.33 7.85
C ARG A 24 5.15 -1.54 7.82
N PRO A 25 5.17 -0.27 8.27
CA PRO A 25 3.97 0.56 8.35
C PRO A 25 3.43 0.98 6.97
N ASP A 26 4.26 0.97 5.92
CA ASP A 26 3.87 1.33 4.55
C ASP A 26 2.67 0.53 4.04
N PHE A 27 2.70 -0.79 4.21
CA PHE A 27 1.65 -1.69 3.73
C PHE A 27 0.32 -1.48 4.46
N VAL A 28 0.34 -1.42 5.80
CA VAL A 28 -0.89 -1.22 6.59
C VAL A 28 -1.44 0.19 6.38
N SER A 29 -0.56 1.19 6.32
CA SER A 29 -0.97 2.57 6.08
C SER A 29 -1.66 2.72 4.73
N GLU A 30 -1.17 2.08 3.66
CA GLU A 30 -1.83 2.13 2.35
C GLU A 30 -3.09 1.25 2.28
N ALA A 31 -3.21 0.19 3.06
CA ALA A 31 -4.44 -0.61 3.10
C ALA A 31 -5.61 0.11 3.80
N TYR A 32 -5.30 0.99 4.76
CA TYR A 32 -6.24 1.51 5.74
C TYR A 32 -6.63 2.99 5.51
N ILE A 33 -7.93 3.30 5.54
CA ILE A 33 -8.52 4.64 5.35
C ILE A 33 -7.97 5.33 4.08
N ARG A 34 -8.19 4.69 2.93
CA ARG A 34 -7.75 5.17 1.62
C ARG A 34 -8.91 5.22 0.65
N SER A 35 -8.88 6.20 -0.26
CA SER A 35 -9.87 6.31 -1.34
C SER A 35 -9.88 5.04 -2.19
N GLY A 36 -11.05 4.47 -2.45
CA GLY A 36 -11.21 3.16 -3.08
C GLY A 36 -11.06 1.97 -2.12
N GLY A 37 -10.56 2.18 -0.91
CA GLY A 37 -10.39 1.14 0.11
C GLY A 37 -11.70 0.74 0.78
N LEU A 38 -11.74 -0.51 1.24
CA LEU A 38 -12.87 -1.09 1.99
C LEU A 38 -12.95 -0.46 3.39
N MET A 39 -14.09 0.16 3.73
CA MET A 39 -14.31 0.78 5.05
C MET A 39 -14.29 -0.21 6.21
N MET A 40 -14.54 -1.50 5.93
CA MET A 40 -14.47 -2.56 6.94
C MET A 40 -13.04 -3.02 7.26
N LEU A 41 -12.05 -2.64 6.46
CA LEU A 41 -10.66 -3.03 6.67
C LEU A 41 -10.10 -2.25 7.85
N GLN A 42 -9.47 -2.96 8.78
CA GLN A 42 -8.84 -2.40 9.97
C GLN A 42 -7.34 -2.70 9.96
N ALA A 43 -6.53 -1.80 10.52
CA ALA A 43 -5.16 -2.13 10.88
C ALA A 43 -5.16 -3.24 11.95
N CYS A 44 -4.32 -4.25 11.77
CA CYS A 44 -4.12 -5.33 12.74
C CYS A 44 -3.12 -4.89 13.80
N ASP A 45 -3.62 -4.41 14.94
CA ASP A 45 -2.79 -3.96 16.06
C ASP A 45 -2.66 -5.05 17.14
N ASP A 46 -1.61 -5.00 17.96
CA ASP A 46 -1.33 -6.01 19.01
C ASP A 46 -2.47 -6.19 20.04
N GLY A 47 -3.37 -5.22 20.16
CA GLY A 47 -4.54 -5.29 21.05
C GLY A 47 -5.78 -5.94 20.45
N GLN A 48 -5.81 -6.21 19.14
CA GLN A 48 -6.98 -6.80 18.48
C GLN A 48 -6.96 -8.33 18.56
N LYS A 49 -8.07 -8.90 19.04
CA LYS A 49 -8.26 -10.35 19.08
C LYS A 49 -8.76 -10.86 17.73
N VAL A 50 -7.82 -11.12 16.81
CA VAL A 50 -8.09 -11.86 15.57
C VAL A 50 -8.52 -13.30 15.91
N CYS A 51 -9.52 -13.82 15.23
CA CYS A 51 -10.06 -15.15 15.47
C CYS A 51 -10.32 -15.94 14.17
N GLY A 52 -10.73 -17.20 14.34
CA GLY A 52 -10.87 -18.15 13.23
C GLY A 52 -11.86 -17.76 12.13
N SER A 53 -12.81 -16.86 12.38
CA SER A 53 -13.73 -16.35 11.35
C SER A 53 -13.15 -15.22 10.50
N ASP A 54 -12.04 -14.63 10.91
CA ASP A 54 -11.52 -13.39 10.32
C ASP A 54 -10.69 -13.66 9.06
N VAL A 55 -10.40 -12.58 8.35
CA VAL A 55 -9.52 -12.51 7.18
C VAL A 55 -8.41 -11.51 7.48
N VAL A 56 -7.17 -11.92 7.27
CA VAL A 56 -5.99 -11.06 7.45
C VAL A 56 -5.20 -11.03 6.15
N ILE A 57 -5.03 -9.83 5.59
CA ILE A 57 -4.11 -9.57 4.49
C ILE A 57 -2.77 -9.18 5.13
N VAL A 58 -1.74 -10.00 4.95
CA VAL A 58 -0.42 -9.75 5.52
C VAL A 58 0.61 -9.45 4.44
N GLY A 59 1.28 -8.30 4.55
CA GLY A 59 2.33 -7.85 3.65
C GLY A 59 3.73 -8.14 4.19
N TRP A 60 4.67 -8.49 3.32
CA TRP A 60 6.10 -8.52 3.64
C TRP A 60 6.96 -8.05 2.46
N SER A 61 8.04 -7.34 2.77
CA SER A 61 8.97 -6.76 1.78
C SER A 61 10.37 -7.35 1.84
N GLY A 62 10.60 -8.34 2.73
CA GLY A 62 11.92 -8.83 3.08
C GLY A 62 12.45 -8.12 4.31
N ASP A 63 12.61 -8.87 5.40
CA ASP A 63 13.16 -8.39 6.65
C ASP A 63 14.32 -9.30 7.07
N SER A 64 15.44 -8.71 7.46
CA SER A 64 16.66 -9.46 7.80
C SER A 64 16.60 -10.15 9.16
N ARG A 65 15.55 -9.89 9.96
CA ARG A 65 15.47 -10.32 11.37
C ARG A 65 14.36 -11.33 11.67
N GLY A 66 13.61 -11.79 10.67
CA GLY A 66 12.56 -12.80 10.85
C GLY A 66 11.27 -12.30 11.53
N ALA A 67 11.14 -11.00 11.75
CA ALA A 67 9.93 -10.38 12.29
C ALA A 67 8.69 -10.66 11.42
N SER A 68 8.81 -10.72 10.09
CA SER A 68 7.68 -11.09 9.22
C SER A 68 7.29 -12.55 9.42
N LEU A 69 8.27 -13.44 9.65
CA LEU A 69 8.02 -14.85 9.95
C LEU A 69 7.29 -15.01 11.28
N ASP A 70 7.72 -14.28 12.31
CA ASP A 70 7.06 -14.31 13.61
C ASP A 70 5.63 -13.75 13.54
N LEU A 71 5.41 -12.66 12.81
CA LEU A 71 4.07 -12.12 12.57
C LEU A 71 3.17 -13.17 11.90
N VAL A 72 3.62 -13.78 10.81
CA VAL A 72 2.82 -14.79 10.08
C VAL A 72 2.56 -16.02 10.95
N LYS A 73 3.53 -16.50 11.74
CA LYS A 73 3.32 -17.59 12.71
C LYS A 73 2.24 -17.24 13.74
N ARG A 74 2.27 -16.02 14.29
CA ARG A 74 1.23 -15.56 15.23
C ARG A 74 -0.15 -15.52 14.58
N LEU A 75 -0.26 -14.95 13.39
CA LEU A 75 -1.52 -14.87 12.64
C LEU A 75 -2.07 -16.26 12.32
N ARG A 76 -1.21 -17.20 11.88
CA ARG A 76 -1.60 -18.60 11.64
C ARG A 76 -2.17 -19.25 12.91
N GLY A 77 -1.59 -18.96 14.08
CA GLY A 77 -2.07 -19.45 15.37
C GLY A 77 -3.48 -18.97 15.76
N THR A 78 -4.02 -17.94 15.09
CA THR A 78 -5.40 -17.46 15.32
C THR A 78 -6.45 -18.25 14.54
N HIS A 79 -6.03 -19.11 13.60
CA HIS A 79 -6.87 -19.82 12.64
C HIS A 79 -7.70 -18.93 11.69
N ALA A 80 -7.41 -17.62 11.64
CA ALA A 80 -7.94 -16.72 10.61
C ALA A 80 -7.48 -17.14 9.21
N LEU A 81 -8.13 -16.61 8.18
CA LEU A 81 -7.73 -16.80 6.78
C LEU A 81 -6.60 -15.83 6.53
N VAL A 82 -5.38 -16.33 6.40
CA VAL A 82 -4.20 -15.48 6.22
C VAL A 82 -3.83 -15.45 4.74
N ILE A 83 -3.94 -14.27 4.12
CA ILE A 83 -3.62 -14.04 2.71
C ILE A 83 -2.34 -13.23 2.66
N GLY A 84 -1.27 -13.82 2.14
CA GLY A 84 0.04 -13.20 2.06
C GLY A 84 0.28 -12.41 0.77
N ILE A 85 0.91 -11.25 0.87
CA ILE A 85 1.40 -10.46 -0.27
C ILE A 85 2.89 -10.14 -0.04
N GLY A 86 3.74 -10.56 -0.96
CA GLY A 86 5.17 -10.31 -0.85
C GLY A 86 6.00 -11.01 -1.91
N PRO A 87 7.33 -10.79 -1.91
CA PRO A 87 8.25 -11.56 -2.73
C PRO A 87 8.21 -13.04 -2.33
N PRO A 88 8.50 -13.96 -3.26
CA PRO A 88 8.56 -15.40 -2.99
C PRO A 88 9.51 -15.72 -1.82
N ARG A 89 8.96 -16.35 -0.77
CA ARG A 89 9.71 -16.86 0.38
C ARG A 89 9.01 -18.09 0.93
N GLU A 90 9.61 -19.26 0.73
CA GLU A 90 9.00 -20.56 1.06
C GLU A 90 8.55 -20.65 2.52
N GLU A 91 9.39 -20.18 3.45
CA GLU A 91 9.11 -20.14 4.88
C GLU A 91 7.85 -19.35 5.26
N LEU A 92 7.49 -18.30 4.48
CA LEU A 92 6.29 -17.49 4.71
C LEU A 92 5.10 -18.04 3.94
N SER A 93 5.31 -18.34 2.66
CA SER A 93 4.26 -18.83 1.75
C SER A 93 3.63 -20.15 2.22
N SER A 94 4.39 -21.02 2.89
CA SER A 94 3.89 -22.27 3.49
C SER A 94 3.06 -22.09 4.77
N LEU A 95 3.07 -20.90 5.36
CA LEU A 95 2.34 -20.58 6.59
C LEU A 95 1.02 -19.82 6.37
N VAL A 96 0.80 -19.31 5.14
CA VAL A 96 -0.40 -18.59 4.76
C VAL A 96 -1.35 -19.48 3.97
N ASP A 97 -2.64 -19.14 3.97
CA ASP A 97 -3.68 -19.89 3.24
C ASP A 97 -3.68 -19.65 1.73
N ALA A 98 -3.13 -18.51 1.32
CA ALA A 98 -2.92 -18.12 -0.06
C ALA A 98 -1.77 -17.12 -0.11
N CYS A 99 -0.90 -17.25 -1.12
CA CYS A 99 0.18 -16.31 -1.38
C CYS A 99 -0.06 -15.63 -2.73
N ILE A 100 -0.11 -14.31 -2.71
CA ILE A 100 -0.17 -13.45 -3.90
C ILE A 100 1.27 -12.99 -4.11
N GLY A 101 2.00 -13.79 -4.89
CA GLY A 101 3.42 -13.57 -5.14
C GLY A 101 3.65 -12.42 -6.11
N ASN A 102 4.69 -11.64 -5.83
CA ASN A 102 5.37 -10.86 -6.87
C ASN A 102 6.41 -11.76 -7.54
N ASP A 103 5.96 -12.65 -8.44
CA ASP A 103 6.83 -13.61 -9.15
C ASP A 103 7.69 -12.94 -10.24
N VAL A 104 7.75 -11.60 -10.25
CA VAL A 104 8.56 -10.85 -11.20
C VAL A 104 10.03 -11.06 -10.87
N GLN A 105 10.72 -11.82 -11.73
CA GLN A 105 12.17 -11.80 -11.76
C GLN A 105 12.63 -10.38 -12.13
N VAL A 106 13.21 -9.69 -11.17
CA VAL A 106 13.81 -8.38 -11.43
C VAL A 106 15.25 -8.54 -11.90
N PRO A 107 15.68 -7.80 -12.94
CA PRO A 107 17.07 -7.77 -13.34
C PRO A 107 18.01 -7.43 -12.17
N ALA A 108 19.14 -8.12 -12.09
CA ALA A 108 20.16 -7.88 -11.06
C ALA A 108 20.70 -6.44 -11.07
N SER A 109 20.56 -5.70 -12.19
CA SER A 109 20.88 -4.28 -12.27
C SER A 109 19.97 -3.41 -11.40
N LEU A 110 18.70 -3.78 -11.22
CA LEU A 110 17.74 -3.05 -10.39
C LEU A 110 17.93 -3.32 -8.90
N THR A 111 18.53 -4.45 -8.53
CA THR A 111 18.91 -4.75 -7.14
C THR A 111 20.33 -4.30 -6.83
N GLY A 112 21.25 -4.37 -7.81
CA GLY A 112 22.69 -4.20 -7.61
C GLY A 112 23.11 -2.84 -7.06
N VAL A 113 22.42 -1.75 -7.43
CA VAL A 113 22.68 -0.39 -6.89
C VAL A 113 22.34 -0.30 -5.39
N PHE A 114 21.39 -1.11 -4.92
CA PHE A 114 20.88 -1.11 -3.55
C PHE A 114 21.33 -2.38 -2.78
N GLY A 115 22.29 -3.12 -3.33
CA GLY A 115 22.81 -4.37 -2.78
C GLY A 115 21.88 -5.56 -3.00
N VAL A 116 21.45 -6.20 -1.91
CA VAL A 116 20.55 -7.37 -1.93
C VAL A 116 19.06 -7.00 -1.85
N SER A 117 18.74 -5.71 -1.72
CA SER A 117 17.35 -5.25 -1.51
C SER A 117 16.70 -4.80 -2.80
N TYR A 118 15.42 -5.14 -2.96
CA TYR A 118 14.60 -4.75 -4.09
C TYR A 118 13.90 -3.40 -3.78
N PRO A 119 14.36 -2.26 -4.33
CA PRO A 119 13.93 -0.92 -3.90
C PRO A 119 12.44 -0.65 -4.19
N VAL A 120 11.80 -1.44 -5.05
CA VAL A 120 10.38 -1.28 -5.40
C VAL A 120 9.51 -2.45 -4.91
N VAL A 121 10.03 -3.29 -4.00
CA VAL A 121 9.28 -4.41 -3.41
C VAL A 121 8.00 -3.94 -2.74
N SER A 122 8.08 -2.86 -1.95
CA SER A 122 6.91 -2.35 -1.25
C SER A 122 5.90 -1.76 -2.24
N VAL A 123 6.35 -1.09 -3.31
CA VAL A 123 5.45 -0.60 -4.38
C VAL A 123 4.73 -1.76 -5.06
N HIS A 124 5.44 -2.83 -5.42
CA HIS A 124 4.85 -4.02 -6.02
C HIS A 124 3.79 -4.65 -5.11
N ASN A 125 4.08 -4.77 -3.82
CA ASN A 125 3.12 -5.28 -2.84
C ASN A 125 1.84 -4.44 -2.80
N LEU A 126 1.94 -3.12 -2.94
CA LEU A 126 0.77 -2.25 -2.96
C LEU A 126 -0.04 -2.38 -4.24
N VAL A 127 0.62 -2.53 -5.40
CA VAL A 127 -0.09 -2.82 -6.66
C VAL A 127 -0.89 -4.11 -6.53
N LEU A 128 -0.30 -5.16 -5.94
CA LEU A 128 -0.99 -6.43 -5.67
C LEU A 128 -2.10 -6.30 -4.63
N LEU A 129 -1.90 -5.50 -3.57
CA LEU A 129 -2.92 -5.21 -2.55
C LEU A 129 -4.16 -4.55 -3.18
N TRP A 130 -3.97 -3.57 -4.06
CA TRP A 130 -5.07 -2.86 -4.69
C TRP A 130 -5.79 -3.71 -5.75
N ALA A 131 -5.04 -4.48 -6.54
CA ALA A 131 -5.63 -5.49 -7.43
C ALA A 131 -6.47 -6.51 -6.65
N PHE A 132 -5.92 -7.02 -5.54
CA PHE A 132 -6.63 -7.94 -4.66
C PHE A 132 -7.86 -7.31 -3.99
N THR A 133 -7.79 -6.03 -3.63
CA THR A 133 -8.93 -5.26 -3.11
C THR A 133 -10.07 -5.23 -4.12
N GLY A 134 -9.75 -5.01 -5.41
CA GLY A 134 -10.70 -5.14 -6.51
C GLY A 134 -11.36 -6.52 -6.56
N GLU A 135 -10.56 -7.59 -6.50
CA GLU A 135 -11.08 -8.96 -6.51
C GLU A 135 -11.92 -9.30 -5.27
N MET A 136 -11.59 -8.74 -4.10
CA MET A 136 -12.41 -8.85 -2.89
C MET A 136 -13.78 -8.18 -3.08
N ILE A 137 -13.82 -7.00 -3.72
CA ILE A 137 -15.08 -6.33 -4.07
C ILE A 137 -15.87 -7.19 -5.05
N ALA A 138 -15.25 -7.65 -6.14
CA ALA A 138 -15.92 -8.50 -7.13
C ALA A 138 -16.51 -9.77 -6.48
N ALA A 139 -15.74 -10.46 -5.64
CA ALA A 139 -16.22 -11.63 -4.90
C ALA A 139 -17.41 -11.32 -3.98
N LEU A 140 -17.40 -10.18 -3.28
CA LEU A 140 -18.53 -9.74 -2.45
C LEU A 140 -19.78 -9.44 -3.28
N THR A 141 -19.63 -8.83 -4.46
CA THR A 141 -20.76 -8.54 -5.36
C THR A 141 -21.43 -9.82 -5.88
N ARG A 142 -20.65 -10.88 -6.15
CA ARG A 142 -21.18 -12.21 -6.51
C ARG A 142 -21.95 -12.88 -5.37
N LEU A 143 -21.68 -12.49 -4.12
CA LEU A 143 -22.46 -12.87 -2.94
C LEU A 143 -23.63 -11.91 -2.65
N GLY A 144 -23.94 -11.00 -3.58
CA GLY A 144 -25.03 -10.02 -3.46
C GLY A 144 -24.73 -8.87 -2.49
N GLN A 145 -23.47 -8.65 -2.11
CA GLN A 145 -23.06 -7.62 -1.17
C GLN A 145 -22.30 -6.49 -1.87
N MET A 146 -22.70 -5.24 -1.62
CA MET A 146 -21.90 -4.07 -2.00
C MET A 146 -21.13 -3.58 -0.77
N PRO A 147 -19.80 -3.78 -0.70
CA PRO A 147 -19.02 -3.26 0.41
C PRO A 147 -19.03 -1.73 0.45
N ALA A 148 -19.03 -1.17 1.66
CA ALA A 148 -18.81 0.25 1.84
C ALA A 148 -17.34 0.58 1.50
N VAL A 149 -17.15 1.53 0.58
CA VAL A 149 -15.84 2.00 0.12
C VAL A 149 -15.67 3.49 0.36
N TYR A 150 -14.46 3.90 0.72
CA TYR A 150 -14.10 5.30 0.86
C TYR A 150 -14.11 6.00 -0.50
N GLN A 151 -14.84 7.11 -0.58
CA GLN A 151 -14.73 8.04 -1.70
C GLN A 151 -13.58 9.02 -1.45
N SER A 152 -12.90 9.45 -2.51
CA SER A 152 -11.89 10.50 -2.41
C SER A 152 -12.47 11.78 -1.81
N VAL A 153 -11.84 12.28 -0.74
CA VAL A 153 -12.29 13.47 0.00
C VAL A 153 -12.22 14.76 -0.81
N LEU A 154 -11.54 14.74 -1.96
CA LEU A 154 -11.52 15.84 -2.92
C LEU A 154 -12.77 15.87 -3.80
N VAL A 155 -13.57 14.80 -3.84
CA VAL A 155 -14.86 14.81 -4.54
C VAL A 155 -15.88 15.58 -3.68
N PRO A 156 -16.63 16.55 -4.26
CA PRO A 156 -17.66 17.28 -3.53
C PRO A 156 -18.64 16.35 -2.80
N GLY A 157 -18.87 16.60 -1.51
CA GLY A 157 -19.77 15.80 -0.67
C GLY A 157 -19.20 14.47 -0.15
N ALA A 158 -18.00 14.05 -0.57
CA ALA A 158 -17.44 12.76 -0.18
C ALA A 158 -17.19 12.62 1.32
N ARG A 159 -16.83 13.71 2.02
CA ARG A 159 -16.63 13.69 3.48
C ARG A 159 -17.92 13.30 4.21
N ALA A 160 -19.01 14.00 3.95
CA ALA A 160 -20.32 13.68 4.52
C ALA A 160 -20.79 12.26 4.16
N ARG A 161 -20.57 11.82 2.90
CA ARG A 161 -20.86 10.44 2.49
C ARG A 161 -20.07 9.43 3.31
N ASN A 162 -18.76 9.63 3.43
CA ASN A 162 -17.88 8.71 4.15
C ASN A 162 -18.24 8.63 5.64
N ASP A 163 -18.52 9.78 6.27
CA ASP A 163 -18.94 9.84 7.67
C ASP A 163 -20.24 9.06 7.91
N GLY A 164 -21.20 9.15 6.98
CA GLY A 164 -22.45 8.37 7.02
C GLY A 164 -22.28 6.85 6.86
N LEU A 165 -21.12 6.39 6.38
CA LEU A 165 -20.84 4.97 6.10
C LEU A 165 -19.79 4.35 7.04
N VAL A 166 -19.15 5.13 7.92
CA VAL A 166 -17.97 4.68 8.69
C VAL A 166 -18.21 3.42 9.55
N THR A 167 -19.44 3.17 9.99
CA THR A 167 -19.81 1.98 10.78
C THR A 167 -20.39 0.85 9.92
N ARG A 168 -20.51 1.05 8.61
CA ARG A 168 -21.15 0.14 7.67
C ARG A 168 -20.11 -0.73 6.98
N ARG A 169 -20.35 -2.04 6.98
CA ARG A 169 -19.56 -3.00 6.20
C ARG A 169 -20.08 -3.08 4.76
N PHE A 170 -21.40 -3.07 4.61
CA PHE A 170 -22.09 -3.16 3.33
C PHE A 170 -23.11 -2.03 3.23
N HIS A 171 -23.39 -1.60 2.01
CA HIS A 171 -24.47 -0.66 1.72
C HIS A 171 -25.85 -1.29 2.02
N GLU A 172 -26.78 -0.51 2.56
CA GLU A 172 -28.15 -0.97 2.81
C GLU A 172 -28.92 -1.06 1.48
N ARG A 173 -29.13 -2.29 0.99
CA ARG A 173 -30.05 -2.65 -0.10
C ARG A 173 -29.86 -1.88 -1.42
N HIS A 174 -28.96 -2.40 -2.25
CA HIS A 174 -29.06 -2.27 -3.70
C HIS A 174 -29.08 -3.67 -4.32
N ALA A 175 -29.80 -3.86 -5.42
CA ALA A 175 -29.50 -4.99 -6.30
C ALA A 175 -28.10 -4.73 -6.86
N VAL A 176 -27.13 -5.54 -6.45
CA VAL A 176 -25.75 -5.42 -6.87
C VAL A 176 -25.54 -6.39 -8.01
N PRO A 177 -25.30 -5.91 -9.25
CA PRO A 177 -24.91 -6.81 -10.32
C PRO A 177 -23.62 -7.54 -9.91
N PRO A 178 -23.56 -8.86 -10.05
CA PRO A 178 -22.32 -9.59 -9.83
C PRO A 178 -21.27 -9.08 -10.82
N ILE A 179 -20.06 -8.81 -10.34
CA ILE A 179 -18.90 -8.52 -11.17
C ILE A 179 -18.14 -9.82 -11.40
N GLU A 180 -17.68 -10.04 -12.63
CA GLU A 180 -16.99 -11.27 -13.00
C GLU A 180 -15.68 -11.43 -12.22
N ALA A 181 -15.27 -12.68 -12.03
CA ALA A 181 -13.98 -12.98 -11.44
C ALA A 181 -12.85 -12.43 -12.33
N ASP A 182 -11.79 -11.91 -11.72
CA ASP A 182 -10.59 -11.38 -12.39
C ASP A 182 -10.81 -10.04 -13.13
N GLU A 183 -12.04 -9.52 -13.18
CA GLU A 183 -12.38 -8.29 -13.91
C GLU A 183 -11.77 -7.03 -13.28
N LEU A 184 -12.00 -6.81 -11.98
CA LEU A 184 -11.57 -5.57 -11.30
C LEU A 184 -10.07 -5.53 -11.07
N GLY A 185 -9.47 -6.66 -10.68
CA GLY A 185 -8.03 -6.79 -10.51
C GLY A 185 -7.28 -6.55 -11.83
N THR A 186 -7.73 -7.19 -12.91
CA THR A 186 -7.13 -6.99 -14.25
C THR A 186 -7.31 -5.56 -14.74
N THR A 187 -8.51 -4.98 -14.56
CA THR A 187 -8.77 -3.58 -14.94
C THR A 187 -7.83 -2.64 -14.19
N TYR A 188 -7.70 -2.80 -12.87
CA TYR A 188 -6.78 -2.01 -12.06
C TYR A 188 -5.32 -2.13 -12.54
N LEU A 189 -4.84 -3.35 -12.77
CA LEU A 189 -3.47 -3.58 -13.25
C LEU A 189 -3.24 -2.97 -14.63
N SER A 190 -4.23 -3.03 -15.52
CA SER A 190 -4.18 -2.42 -16.86
C SER A 190 -4.07 -0.89 -16.76
N GLU A 191 -4.89 -0.26 -15.92
CA GLU A 191 -4.88 1.19 -15.71
C GLU A 191 -3.56 1.66 -15.09
N ILE A 192 -3.05 0.98 -14.05
CA ILE A 192 -1.74 1.30 -13.46
C ILE A 192 -0.62 1.13 -14.49
N ALA A 193 -0.64 0.06 -15.29
CA ALA A 193 0.32 -0.11 -16.36
C ALA A 193 0.24 1.02 -17.41
N GLY A 194 -0.96 1.51 -17.71
CA GLY A 194 -1.19 2.69 -18.57
C GLY A 194 -0.59 3.98 -17.98
N CYS A 195 -0.80 4.23 -16.70
CA CYS A 195 -0.21 5.35 -15.98
C CYS A 195 1.33 5.29 -16.00
N LEU A 196 1.91 4.13 -15.71
CA LEU A 196 3.37 3.94 -15.72
C LEU A 196 3.96 4.11 -17.12
N ARG A 197 3.30 3.59 -18.17
CA ARG A 197 3.69 3.86 -19.57
C ARG A 197 3.64 5.35 -19.89
N THR A 198 2.60 6.05 -19.43
CA THR A 198 2.48 7.50 -19.65
C THR A 198 3.62 8.28 -19.00
N VAL A 199 3.98 7.93 -17.75
CA VAL A 199 5.12 8.53 -17.06
C VAL A 199 6.41 8.25 -17.83
N ARG A 200 6.65 7.00 -18.21
CA ARG A 200 7.83 6.61 -19.01
C ARG A 200 7.91 7.35 -20.34
N ASP A 201 6.81 7.44 -21.08
CA ASP A 201 6.80 7.95 -22.45
C ASP A 201 6.75 9.48 -22.53
N ARG A 202 6.35 10.17 -21.44
CA ARG A 202 6.12 11.62 -21.47
C ARG A 202 6.84 12.41 -20.40
N GLN A 203 7.29 11.78 -19.32
CA GLN A 203 7.80 12.47 -18.13
C GLN A 203 9.17 11.97 -17.70
N ILE A 204 9.73 10.95 -18.39
CA ILE A 204 11.01 10.36 -17.97
C ILE A 204 12.14 11.38 -18.03
N GLU A 205 12.19 12.26 -19.03
CA GLU A 205 13.25 13.26 -19.12
C GLU A 205 13.17 14.26 -17.94
N ILE A 206 11.96 14.60 -17.48
CA ILE A 206 11.78 15.47 -16.31
C ILE A 206 12.22 14.74 -15.02
N VAL A 207 11.89 13.46 -14.90
CA VAL A 207 12.33 12.64 -13.76
C VAL A 207 13.86 12.52 -13.73
N GLU A 208 14.49 12.32 -14.88
CA GLU A 208 15.96 12.30 -15.01
C GLU A 208 16.59 13.64 -14.67
N GLN A 209 16.03 14.76 -15.13
CA GLN A 209 16.50 16.11 -14.76
C GLN A 209 16.41 16.38 -13.25
N ILE A 210 15.33 15.92 -12.60
CA ILE A 210 15.20 16.01 -11.13
C ILE A 210 16.26 15.13 -10.46
N ALA A 211 16.51 13.92 -10.98
CA ALA A 211 17.53 13.01 -10.45
C ALA A 211 18.94 13.60 -10.59
N ASP A 212 19.27 14.19 -11.73
CA ASP A 212 20.54 14.88 -11.97
C ASP A 212 20.72 16.06 -11.00
N THR A 213 19.67 16.86 -10.81
CA THR A 213 19.68 17.96 -9.83
C THR A 213 19.94 17.45 -8.41
N CYS A 214 19.29 16.35 -8.01
CA CYS A 214 19.53 15.69 -6.73
C CYS A 214 20.99 15.21 -6.61
N ALA A 215 21.51 14.59 -7.66
CA ALA A 215 22.88 14.07 -7.69
C ALA A 215 23.92 15.20 -7.58
N GLU A 216 23.72 16.32 -8.25
CA GLU A 216 24.60 17.49 -8.14
C GLU A 216 24.63 18.07 -6.72
N VAL A 217 23.47 18.18 -6.07
CA VAL A 217 23.35 18.68 -4.68
C VAL A 217 24.13 17.77 -3.73
N ILE A 218 23.98 16.46 -3.87
CA ILE A 218 24.75 15.47 -3.10
C ILE A 218 26.25 15.59 -3.38
N HIS A 219 26.65 15.72 -4.66
CA HIS A 219 28.06 15.82 -5.05
C HIS A 219 28.75 17.05 -4.47
N ARG A 220 28.02 18.17 -4.31
CA ARG A 220 28.50 19.41 -3.69
C ARG A 220 28.54 19.34 -2.15
N GLY A 221 28.13 18.23 -1.56
CA GLY A 221 28.11 18.03 -0.10
C GLY A 221 26.87 18.61 0.60
N ASN A 222 25.85 19.03 -0.16
CA ASN A 222 24.60 19.56 0.38
C ASN A 222 23.56 18.44 0.57
N ARG A 223 22.43 18.78 1.18
CA ARG A 223 21.37 17.82 1.54
C ARG A 223 20.12 17.98 0.68
N ILE A 224 19.43 16.86 0.51
CA ILE A 224 18.06 16.84 0.00
C ILE A 224 17.12 16.73 1.20
N GLN A 225 16.34 17.77 1.47
CA GLN A 225 15.27 17.77 2.46
C GLN A 225 13.96 17.40 1.77
N ALA A 226 13.40 16.25 2.10
CA ALA A 226 12.21 15.71 1.45
C ALA A 226 10.97 15.86 2.34
N PHE A 227 9.94 16.54 1.84
CA PHE A 227 8.60 16.54 2.43
C PHE A 227 7.69 15.67 1.57
N LEU A 228 7.38 14.49 2.09
CA LEU A 228 6.59 13.46 1.41
C LEU A 228 5.26 13.33 2.13
N ILE A 229 4.16 13.59 1.44
CA ILE A 229 2.81 13.33 1.98
C ILE A 229 2.25 12.02 1.41
N SER A 230 1.04 11.65 1.85
CA SER A 230 0.35 10.40 1.54
C SER A 230 0.83 9.20 2.38
N HIS A 231 0.05 8.12 2.35
CA HIS A 231 0.21 6.96 3.22
C HIS A 231 1.46 6.18 2.86
N PHE A 232 1.69 5.85 1.59
CA PHE A 232 2.90 5.12 1.19
C PHE A 232 4.22 5.92 1.23
N PRO A 233 4.34 7.12 0.60
CA PRO A 233 5.62 7.80 0.44
C PRO A 233 6.29 8.18 1.77
N CYS A 234 5.50 8.53 2.78
CA CYS A 234 6.04 8.93 4.09
C CYS A 234 6.80 7.80 4.82
N HIS A 235 6.57 6.54 4.46
CA HIS A 235 7.20 5.36 5.05
C HIS A 235 8.38 4.79 4.23
N GLN A 236 8.76 5.47 3.13
CA GLN A 236 9.87 5.01 2.28
C GLN A 236 11.25 5.37 2.83
N ALA A 237 11.36 6.42 3.64
CA ALA A 237 12.59 6.73 4.35
C ALA A 237 12.95 5.57 5.30
N GLY A 238 14.15 5.02 5.15
CA GLY A 238 14.64 3.83 5.86
C GLY A 238 14.02 2.50 5.38
N ALA A 239 13.38 2.46 4.22
CA ALA A 239 12.90 1.22 3.63
C ALA A 239 14.04 0.29 3.18
N PRO A 240 13.81 -1.03 3.03
CA PRO A 240 14.79 -1.92 2.43
C PRO A 240 15.24 -1.39 1.06
N GLY A 241 16.53 -1.10 0.93
CA GLY A 241 17.10 -0.54 -0.30
C GLY A 241 17.07 0.97 -0.38
N ASP A 242 16.66 1.69 0.68
CA ASP A 242 16.86 3.13 0.77
C ASP A 242 18.37 3.44 0.91
N PRO A 243 18.99 4.16 -0.05
CA PRO A 243 20.39 4.55 0.04
C PRO A 243 20.65 5.68 1.05
N GLY A 244 19.60 6.28 1.63
CA GLY A 244 19.73 7.33 2.63
C GLY A 244 20.09 8.71 2.06
N PHE A 245 19.86 8.94 0.77
CA PHE A 245 20.17 10.21 0.10
C PHE A 245 19.20 11.35 0.44
N MET A 246 17.98 11.03 0.87
CA MET A 246 16.94 12.02 1.17
C MET A 246 16.64 12.05 2.67
N HIS A 247 16.64 13.26 3.25
CA HIS A 247 16.29 13.48 4.64
C HIS A 247 14.82 13.86 4.76
N ARG A 248 14.02 12.94 5.31
CA ARG A 248 12.58 13.17 5.47
C ARG A 248 12.32 14.21 6.56
N LEU A 249 11.63 15.29 6.19
CA LEU A 249 11.11 16.28 7.13
C LEU A 249 9.92 15.71 7.92
N ALA A 250 9.69 16.23 9.13
CA ALA A 250 8.52 15.86 9.92
C ALA A 250 7.24 16.29 9.21
N ILE A 251 6.23 15.42 9.20
CA ILE A 251 4.90 15.75 8.68
C ILE A 251 4.11 16.35 9.83
N VAL A 252 4.03 17.67 9.89
CA VAL A 252 3.31 18.39 10.95
C VAL A 252 1.88 18.72 10.54
N HIS A 253 1.62 18.93 9.24
CA HIS A 253 0.29 19.13 8.66
C HIS A 253 0.12 18.43 7.30
N GLY A 254 -1.10 17.93 7.04
CA GLY A 254 -1.38 16.92 6.01
C GLY A 254 -1.41 17.40 4.55
N GLU A 255 -1.03 18.64 4.24
CA GLU A 255 -1.17 19.17 2.87
C GLU A 255 0.05 19.98 2.39
N THR A 256 0.72 20.76 3.26
CA THR A 256 1.93 21.53 2.90
C THR A 256 2.85 21.70 4.12
N PRO A 257 4.19 21.78 3.92
CA PRO A 257 5.13 22.10 4.99
C PRO A 257 4.93 23.53 5.51
N ASP A 258 5.21 23.78 6.78
CA ASP A 258 5.28 25.13 7.33
C ASP A 258 6.58 25.82 6.87
N LEU A 259 6.47 27.08 6.42
CA LEU A 259 7.61 27.85 5.94
C LEU A 259 8.67 28.02 7.05
N ALA A 260 8.25 28.23 8.30
CA ALA A 260 9.18 28.37 9.42
C ALA A 260 9.93 27.06 9.74
N GLU A 261 9.36 25.90 9.41
CA GLU A 261 10.05 24.61 9.52
C GLU A 261 11.05 24.43 8.38
N LEU A 262 10.69 24.82 7.16
CA LEU A 262 11.59 24.80 6.01
C LEU A 262 12.81 25.71 6.24
N GLU A 263 12.60 26.93 6.74
CA GLU A 263 13.68 27.88 7.04
C GLU A 263 14.64 27.38 8.12
N LYS A 264 14.16 26.56 9.06
CA LYS A 264 15.02 25.93 10.08
C LYS A 264 15.77 24.71 9.55
N ALA A 265 15.17 23.98 8.62
CA ALA A 265 15.70 22.71 8.13
C ALA A 265 16.68 22.86 6.97
N LEU A 266 16.50 23.88 6.12
CA LEU A 266 17.29 24.12 4.92
C LEU A 266 18.51 24.99 5.20
N GLN A 267 19.63 24.62 4.61
CA GLN A 267 20.84 25.45 4.52
C GLN A 267 21.05 25.98 3.09
N PRO A 268 21.81 27.07 2.90
CA PRO A 268 22.16 27.53 1.56
C PRO A 268 22.82 26.41 0.75
N GLY A 269 22.23 26.07 -0.40
CA GLY A 269 22.70 25.00 -1.28
C GLY A 269 21.97 23.65 -1.13
N ASP A 270 21.14 23.50 -0.10
CA ASP A 270 20.24 22.34 0.03
C ASP A 270 19.13 22.37 -1.03
N LEU A 271 18.61 21.19 -1.37
CA LEU A 271 17.44 21.02 -2.22
C LEU A 271 16.23 20.66 -1.37
N PHE A 272 15.13 21.39 -1.56
CA PHE A 272 13.83 21.01 -1.03
C PHE A 272 13.06 20.18 -2.07
N LEU A 273 12.78 18.92 -1.75
CA LEU A 273 11.97 18.02 -2.58
C LEU A 273 10.58 17.87 -1.95
N PHE A 274 9.54 18.27 -2.67
CA PHE A 274 8.15 18.10 -2.24
C PHE A 274 7.44 17.07 -3.10
N LEU A 275 6.86 16.05 -2.47
CA LEU A 275 5.97 15.08 -3.13
C LEU A 275 4.60 15.15 -2.46
N GLY A 276 3.65 15.81 -3.13
CA GLY A 276 2.30 15.98 -2.61
C GLY A 276 1.27 16.49 -3.61
N TYR A 277 0.10 16.86 -3.10
CA TYR A 277 -0.99 17.40 -3.90
C TYR A 277 -0.71 18.87 -4.18
N TYR A 278 -0.68 19.25 -5.46
CA TYR A 278 -0.78 20.66 -5.83
C TYR A 278 -2.23 21.12 -5.66
N ARG A 279 -2.42 22.26 -5.01
CA ARG A 279 -3.64 23.07 -5.10
C ARG A 279 -3.35 24.31 -5.91
#